data_AF-A0AAJ1Q0U5-F1
#
_entry.id   AF-A0AAJ1Q0U5-F1
#
_cell.length_a   1.000
_cell.length_b   1.000
_cell.length_c   1.000
_cell.angle_alpha   90.00
_cell.angle_beta   90.00
_cell.angle_gamma   90.00
#
_symmetry.space_group_name_H-M   'P 1'
#
loop_
_entity.id
_entity.type
_entity.pdbx_description
1 polymer ?
#
loop_
_entity_poly.entity_id
_entity_poly.type
_entity_poly.pdbx_seq_one_letter_code
_entity_poly.pdbx_strand_id
1 'polypeptide(L)'
;MTEYPESQYAIQIVGAEEFVVNKEKGIDKVGPHQMMLKVEACGICFSDTKLLHQFDNHPRKSEVIAGITPEALAEIPNYRPGSQPTVPGHEPVVRVVEVGEKVTHFKVGDRLLVQADWKHLRTAKSNGAFGYNFEGALQEYTVVDERCVVSPEGEEFLIHVTDGPSAAAVGLIEPWATVEGSYAWAERNHVADGGRLLVVGEGSIEELTADHKPAEIVTVDVAGIDGLEGQIFDDIVFFGADADGIEKASLLLGTRSVMCVVLGGETISRKVSLDIGRVHYDFIRFCGTTGMDPCEGYAWIPANGDLRPNDKCAFIGAAGPMGVMHTMRAVTSGVEGISVVGTDLSDDRLAGLKKTVGPTAEKNGVPLDIINTSATPLEYGYTYITCLVPVPALVSQAVDICADGAILNAFAGIPAGTFGDFDLQGIIERKIFMLGTSGSDVSDMRTVLRKIEAGIIDTSISLYAVTGMAGFGDAINAVINRTSGGKIMVFPTLHDLGLTPLTELGDKYPEVAAKLVDGLWTKEAEEVLLEVAK
;
A
#
# COMPACT_ATOMS: atom_id res chain seq x y z
N MET A 1 -14.87 -17.50 31.32
CA MET A 1 -13.53 -17.08 30.90
C MET A 1 -13.06 -18.09 29.89
N THR A 2 -12.67 -17.63 28.70
CA THR A 2 -12.03 -18.50 27.72
C THR A 2 -10.63 -18.79 28.25
N GLU A 3 -10.29 -20.05 28.49
CA GLU A 3 -8.93 -20.41 28.92
C GLU A 3 -8.00 -20.40 27.70
N TYR A 4 -6.99 -19.54 27.75
CA TYR A 4 -5.83 -19.53 26.88
C TYR A 4 -4.57 -19.74 27.75
N PRO A 5 -3.46 -20.27 27.19
CA PRO A 5 -2.28 -20.66 27.96
C PRO A 5 -1.58 -19.47 28.63
N GLU A 6 -0.69 -19.73 29.59
CA GLU A 6 0.10 -18.65 30.23
C GLU A 6 1.18 -18.08 29.30
N SER A 7 1.64 -18.87 28.35
CA SER A 7 2.61 -18.49 27.32
C SER A 7 2.19 -18.96 25.94
N GLN A 8 2.80 -18.37 24.91
CA GLN A 8 2.50 -18.60 23.51
C GLN A 8 3.77 -18.57 22.66
N TYR A 9 3.66 -19.07 21.43
CA TYR A 9 4.63 -18.81 20.39
C TYR A 9 4.44 -17.41 19.81
N ALA A 10 5.55 -16.72 19.58
CA ALA A 10 5.57 -15.43 18.94
C ALA A 10 6.87 -15.22 18.16
N ILE A 11 6.78 -14.52 17.04
CA ILE A 11 7.93 -13.93 16.37
C ILE A 11 8.18 -12.58 17.02
N GLN A 12 9.36 -12.37 17.61
CA GLN A 12 9.73 -11.09 18.19
C GLN A 12 10.93 -10.50 17.47
N ILE A 13 10.79 -9.27 16.98
CA ILE A 13 11.91 -8.45 16.52
C ILE A 13 12.51 -7.80 17.77
N VAL A 14 13.80 -8.08 18.01
CA VAL A 14 14.53 -7.68 19.22
C VAL A 14 15.63 -6.65 18.94
N GLY A 15 15.90 -6.41 17.65
CA GLY A 15 16.92 -5.51 17.15
C GLY A 15 16.82 -5.35 15.64
N ALA A 16 17.64 -4.47 15.07
CA ALA A 16 17.78 -4.37 13.61
C ALA A 16 18.39 -5.65 13.05
N GLU A 17 17.75 -6.25 12.05
CA GLU A 17 18.10 -7.55 11.46
C GLU A 17 17.99 -8.74 12.44
N GLU A 18 17.41 -8.55 13.62
CA GLU A 18 17.38 -9.55 14.68
C GLU A 18 15.94 -9.89 15.09
N PHE A 19 15.57 -11.15 14.90
CA PHE A 19 14.33 -11.70 15.41
C PHE A 19 14.55 -13.05 16.11
N VAL A 20 13.62 -13.41 16.98
CA VAL A 20 13.57 -14.72 17.65
C VAL A 20 12.19 -15.35 17.47
N VAL A 21 12.16 -16.68 17.36
CA VAL A 21 10.94 -17.47 17.56
C VAL A 21 10.83 -17.75 19.06
N ASN A 22 10.15 -16.85 19.79
CA ASN A 22 9.94 -17.00 21.22
C ASN A 22 8.81 -18.00 21.47
N LYS A 23 9.14 -19.16 22.03
CA LYS A 23 8.21 -20.26 22.33
C LYS A 23 7.48 -20.10 23.67
N GLU A 24 7.89 -19.13 24.48
CA GLU A 24 7.43 -18.92 25.85
C GLU A 24 7.09 -17.44 26.10
N LYS A 25 6.63 -16.69 25.07
CA LYS A 25 6.20 -15.31 25.26
C LYS A 25 4.98 -15.31 26.17
N GLY A 26 5.00 -14.52 27.24
CA GLY A 26 3.84 -14.35 28.11
C GLY A 26 2.64 -13.76 27.36
N ILE A 27 1.43 -14.15 27.75
CA ILE A 27 0.19 -13.54 27.25
C ILE A 27 -0.20 -12.39 28.19
N ASP A 28 -0.35 -11.18 27.62
CA ASP A 28 -0.77 -10.00 28.38
C ASP A 28 -2.21 -10.19 28.92
N LYS A 29 -2.49 -9.65 30.11
CA LYS A 29 -3.82 -9.73 30.71
C LYS A 29 -4.74 -8.66 30.14
N VAL A 30 -6.01 -9.01 29.96
CA VAL A 30 -7.04 -8.05 29.52
C VAL A 30 -7.41 -7.10 30.65
N GLY A 31 -7.18 -5.80 30.42
CA GLY A 31 -7.68 -4.71 31.26
C GLY A 31 -9.10 -4.28 30.92
N PRO A 32 -9.68 -3.30 31.64
CA PRO A 32 -11.08 -2.89 31.49
C PRO A 32 -11.47 -2.40 30.08
N HIS A 33 -10.55 -1.76 29.36
CA HIS A 33 -10.77 -1.18 28.03
C HIS A 33 -10.24 -2.07 26.89
N GLN A 34 -9.81 -3.28 27.21
CA GLN A 34 -9.04 -4.12 26.30
C GLN A 34 -9.80 -5.36 25.89
N MET A 35 -9.37 -5.97 24.81
CA MET A 35 -9.86 -7.23 24.31
C MET A 35 -8.71 -8.17 24.01
N MET A 36 -8.91 -9.46 24.24
CA MET A 36 -7.99 -10.50 23.79
C MET A 36 -8.40 -10.98 22.41
N LEU A 37 -7.46 -10.90 21.47
CA LEU A 37 -7.62 -11.34 20.09
C LEU A 37 -6.82 -12.62 19.89
N LYS A 38 -7.49 -13.72 19.52
CA LYS A 38 -6.84 -14.94 19.04
C LYS A 38 -6.59 -14.81 17.54
N VAL A 39 -5.35 -15.00 17.09
CA VAL A 39 -5.00 -14.88 15.68
C VAL A 39 -5.37 -16.18 14.94
N GLU A 40 -6.13 -16.05 13.85
CA GLU A 40 -6.43 -17.18 12.97
C GLU A 40 -5.32 -17.36 11.92
N ALA A 41 -4.92 -16.25 11.28
CA ALA A 41 -3.79 -16.20 10.35
C ALA A 41 -3.28 -14.77 10.21
N CYS A 42 -2.05 -14.60 9.71
CA CYS A 42 -1.46 -13.30 9.39
C CYS A 42 -0.63 -13.38 8.10
N GLY A 43 -0.82 -12.43 7.19
CA GLY A 43 0.02 -12.30 6.00
C GLY A 43 1.41 -11.77 6.35
N ILE A 44 2.43 -12.20 5.59
CA ILE A 44 3.76 -11.58 5.59
C ILE A 44 3.82 -10.54 4.49
N CYS A 45 4.27 -9.34 4.83
CA CYS A 45 4.42 -8.22 3.93
C CYS A 45 5.87 -7.74 3.81
N PHE A 46 6.18 -7.03 2.73
CA PHE A 46 7.43 -6.30 2.62
C PHE A 46 7.60 -5.26 3.74
N SER A 47 6.49 -4.75 4.29
CA SER A 47 6.50 -3.87 5.45
C SER A 47 7.07 -4.53 6.72
N ASP A 48 6.95 -5.85 6.90
CA ASP A 48 7.57 -6.55 8.01
C ASP A 48 9.11 -6.59 7.86
N THR A 49 9.62 -6.67 6.62
CA THR A 49 11.07 -6.60 6.36
C THR A 49 11.62 -5.20 6.64
N LYS A 50 10.85 -4.14 6.35
CA LYS A 50 11.24 -2.77 6.70
C LYS A 50 11.36 -2.60 8.22
N LEU A 51 10.40 -3.14 8.99
CA LEU A 51 10.47 -3.11 10.44
C LEU A 51 11.64 -3.93 10.97
N LEU A 52 11.92 -5.12 10.42
CA LEU A 52 13.07 -5.92 10.78
C LEU A 52 14.39 -5.17 10.52
N HIS A 53 14.53 -4.54 9.36
CA HIS A 53 15.74 -3.79 8.98
C HIS A 53 15.96 -2.54 9.84
N GLN A 54 14.91 -1.76 10.06
CA GLN A 54 15.01 -0.43 10.68
C GLN A 54 14.85 -0.46 12.20
N PHE A 55 14.08 -1.41 12.73
CA PHE A 55 13.71 -1.54 14.13
C PHE A 55 13.29 -0.21 14.77
N ASP A 56 14.08 0.34 15.70
CA ASP A 56 13.79 1.58 16.41
C ASP A 56 13.96 2.86 15.56
N ASN A 57 14.59 2.76 14.38
CA ASN A 57 14.62 3.83 13.39
C ASN A 57 13.36 3.86 12.52
N HIS A 58 12.50 2.85 12.59
CA HIS A 58 11.26 2.83 11.80
C HIS A 58 10.28 3.91 12.31
N PRO A 59 9.72 4.78 11.45
CA PRO A 59 8.85 5.89 11.89
C PRO A 59 7.64 5.47 12.74
N ARG A 60 7.05 4.29 12.43
CA ARG A 60 5.94 3.69 13.19
C ARG A 60 6.36 2.96 14.48
N LYS A 61 7.66 2.74 14.69
CA LYS A 61 8.18 2.13 15.93
C LYS A 61 8.47 3.16 17.03
N SER A 62 8.25 4.44 16.75
CA SER A 62 8.42 5.54 17.72
C SER A 62 7.18 5.75 18.61
N GLU A 63 7.33 6.64 19.59
CA GLU A 63 6.29 6.98 20.54
C GLU A 63 5.08 7.66 19.89
N VAL A 64 3.88 7.27 20.34
CA VAL A 64 2.64 8.01 20.10
C VAL A 64 2.68 9.30 20.93
N ILE A 65 2.46 10.43 20.26
CA ILE A 65 2.52 11.78 20.84
C ILE A 65 1.16 12.50 20.84
N ALA A 66 0.16 11.98 20.12
CA ALA A 66 -1.20 12.54 20.08
C ALA A 66 -2.24 11.46 19.72
N GLY A 67 -3.51 11.76 20.02
CA GLY A 67 -4.66 10.90 19.73
C GLY A 67 -5.13 10.02 20.89
N ILE A 68 -4.30 9.88 21.93
CA ILE A 68 -4.62 9.17 23.18
C ILE A 68 -3.91 9.87 24.35
N THR A 69 -4.48 9.80 25.55
CA THR A 69 -3.82 10.40 26.73
C THR A 69 -2.64 9.54 27.19
N PRO A 70 -1.57 10.13 27.75
CA PRO A 70 -0.43 9.37 28.28
C PRO A 70 -0.83 8.34 29.35
N GLU A 71 -1.83 8.65 30.17
CA GLU A 71 -2.33 7.75 31.22
C GLU A 71 -3.01 6.53 30.61
N ALA A 72 -3.86 6.72 29.60
CA ALA A 72 -4.51 5.63 28.90
C ALA A 72 -3.49 4.77 28.16
N LEU A 73 -2.50 5.39 27.50
CA LEU A 73 -1.43 4.69 26.79
C LEU A 73 -0.56 3.84 27.72
N ALA A 74 -0.29 4.30 28.94
CA ALA A 74 0.49 3.57 29.94
C ALA A 74 -0.23 2.29 30.47
N GLU A 75 -1.55 2.19 30.30
CA GLU A 75 -2.33 1.00 30.66
C GLU A 75 -2.26 -0.10 29.58
N ILE A 76 -1.72 0.20 28.39
CA ILE A 76 -1.75 -0.69 27.23
C ILE A 76 -0.49 -1.58 27.23
N PRO A 77 -0.61 -2.88 27.56
CA PRO A 77 0.55 -3.73 27.75
C PRO A 77 1.27 -4.05 26.44
N ASN A 78 0.56 -4.07 25.32
CA ASN A 78 1.12 -4.39 24.00
C ASN A 78 1.79 -3.19 23.30
N TYR A 79 1.84 -2.01 23.95
CA TYR A 79 2.52 -0.83 23.42
C TYR A 79 4.03 -0.89 23.70
N ARG A 80 4.82 -1.12 22.64
CA ARG A 80 6.26 -1.37 22.65
C ARG A 80 7.00 -0.40 21.70
N PRO A 81 7.07 0.92 21.96
CA PRO A 81 7.82 1.86 21.14
C PRO A 81 9.35 1.76 21.36
N GLY A 82 10.12 2.44 20.51
CA GLY A 82 11.57 2.58 20.59
C GLY A 82 12.29 1.24 20.44
N SER A 83 13.33 1.02 21.25
CA SER A 83 14.15 -0.20 21.22
C SER A 83 13.54 -1.38 22.00
N GLN A 84 12.27 -1.29 22.45
CA GLN A 84 11.60 -2.42 23.07
C GLN A 84 11.37 -3.54 22.04
N PRO A 85 11.60 -4.82 22.38
CA PRO A 85 11.17 -5.94 21.53
C PRO A 85 9.68 -5.84 21.20
N THR A 86 9.32 -6.18 19.96
CA THR A 86 7.93 -6.13 19.50
C THR A 86 7.60 -7.36 18.65
N VAL A 87 6.32 -7.66 18.52
CA VAL A 87 5.79 -8.68 17.60
C VAL A 87 5.30 -7.98 16.33
N PRO A 88 5.79 -8.34 15.13
CA PRO A 88 5.29 -7.79 13.87
C PRO A 88 3.99 -8.49 13.42
N GLY A 89 3.55 -8.23 12.18
CA GLY A 89 2.33 -8.82 11.60
C GLY A 89 1.14 -7.89 11.67
N HIS A 90 0.88 -7.21 10.56
CA HIS A 90 -0.15 -6.17 10.41
C HIS A 90 -1.28 -6.56 9.45
N GLU A 91 -1.22 -7.76 8.88
CA GLU A 91 -2.22 -8.31 7.96
C GLU A 91 -3.02 -9.50 8.56
N PRO A 92 -3.63 -9.41 9.77
CA PRO A 92 -4.29 -10.57 10.37
C PRO A 92 -5.79 -10.63 10.14
N VAL A 93 -6.28 -11.85 10.37
CA VAL A 93 -7.65 -12.10 10.84
C VAL A 93 -7.60 -12.66 12.26
N VAL A 94 -8.49 -12.17 13.10
CA VAL A 94 -8.51 -12.48 14.53
C VAL A 94 -9.92 -12.75 15.02
N ARG A 95 -10.02 -13.40 16.19
CA ARG A 95 -11.27 -13.62 16.91
C ARG A 95 -11.18 -13.09 18.33
N VAL A 96 -12.18 -12.33 18.75
CA VAL A 96 -12.28 -11.84 20.13
C VAL A 96 -12.62 -13.00 21.07
N VAL A 97 -11.75 -13.27 22.03
CA VAL A 97 -11.93 -14.38 23.00
C VAL A 97 -12.16 -13.92 24.43
N GLU A 98 -11.86 -12.65 24.74
CA GLU A 98 -12.14 -12.00 26.01
C GLU A 98 -12.31 -10.49 25.80
N VAL A 99 -13.18 -9.85 26.59
CA VAL A 99 -13.38 -8.38 26.58
C VAL A 99 -13.40 -7.85 28.01
N GLY A 100 -12.80 -6.70 28.21
CA GLY A 100 -12.88 -5.92 29.45
C GLY A 100 -14.26 -5.32 29.66
N GLU A 101 -14.58 -5.00 30.91
CA GLU A 101 -15.91 -4.52 31.33
C GLU A 101 -16.33 -3.15 30.73
N LYS A 102 -15.40 -2.40 30.14
CA LYS A 102 -15.65 -1.09 29.52
C LYS A 102 -15.56 -1.10 28.00
N VAL A 103 -15.35 -2.27 27.39
CA VAL A 103 -15.40 -2.43 25.93
C VAL A 103 -16.86 -2.41 25.49
N THR A 104 -17.18 -1.65 24.44
CA THR A 104 -18.57 -1.37 24.03
C THR A 104 -18.87 -1.62 22.55
N HIS A 105 -17.87 -1.57 21.68
CA HIS A 105 -17.99 -1.75 20.23
C HIS A 105 -17.79 -3.22 19.82
N PHE A 106 -17.07 -4.00 20.64
CA PHE A 106 -16.72 -5.39 20.34
C PHE A 106 -17.19 -6.35 21.42
N LYS A 107 -17.42 -7.61 21.04
CA LYS A 107 -17.84 -8.69 21.94
C LYS A 107 -17.10 -9.99 21.63
N VAL A 108 -17.06 -10.88 22.63
CA VAL A 108 -16.54 -12.25 22.45
C VAL A 108 -17.27 -12.95 21.30
N GLY A 109 -16.47 -13.59 20.44
CA GLY A 109 -16.94 -14.30 19.25
C GLY A 109 -16.83 -13.49 17.96
N ASP A 110 -16.69 -12.17 18.04
CA ASP A 110 -16.47 -11.34 16.85
C ASP A 110 -15.21 -11.79 16.12
N ARG A 111 -15.34 -11.93 14.79
CA ARG A 111 -14.23 -12.18 13.88
C ARG A 111 -13.90 -10.87 13.17
N LEU A 112 -12.64 -10.48 13.22
CA LEU A 112 -12.21 -9.13 12.87
C LEU A 112 -11.02 -9.18 11.90
N LEU A 113 -11.07 -8.31 10.90
CA LEU A 113 -9.93 -7.88 10.09
C LEU A 113 -9.34 -6.61 10.72
N VAL A 114 -8.01 -6.49 10.76
CA VAL A 114 -7.35 -5.33 11.36
C VAL A 114 -6.92 -4.34 10.27
N GLN A 115 -7.34 -3.08 10.38
CA GLN A 115 -6.68 -1.96 9.72
C GLN A 115 -5.52 -1.48 10.60
N ALA A 116 -4.29 -1.67 10.13
CA ALA A 116 -3.11 -1.48 10.97
C ALA A 116 -2.70 -0.02 11.16
N ASP A 117 -3.02 0.88 10.22
CA ASP A 117 -2.64 2.30 10.28
C ASP A 117 -3.68 3.13 11.03
N TRP A 118 -3.44 3.39 12.32
CA TRP A 118 -4.37 4.14 13.18
C TRP A 118 -4.11 5.64 13.06
N LYS A 119 -4.61 6.23 11.97
CA LYS A 119 -4.29 7.62 11.55
C LYS A 119 -4.55 8.71 12.60
N HIS A 120 -5.47 8.47 13.53
CA HIS A 120 -5.78 9.37 14.64
C HIS A 120 -4.71 9.35 15.75
N LEU A 121 -3.92 8.27 15.86
CA LEU A 121 -2.79 8.16 16.76
C LEU A 121 -1.52 8.60 16.04
N ARG A 122 -0.94 9.72 16.45
CA ARG A 122 0.23 10.31 15.76
C ARG A 122 1.52 9.94 16.44
N THR A 123 2.54 9.60 15.66
CA THR A 123 3.94 9.65 16.10
C THR A 123 4.61 10.91 15.57
N ALA A 124 5.88 11.12 15.90
CA ALA A 124 6.63 12.28 15.42
C ALA A 124 6.73 12.36 13.88
N LYS A 125 6.71 11.21 13.18
CA LYS A 125 6.93 11.12 11.72
C LYS A 125 5.93 10.22 10.99
N SER A 126 4.94 9.65 11.69
CA SER A 126 3.96 8.71 11.14
C SER A 126 2.74 8.58 12.07
N ASN A 127 2.13 7.39 12.11
CA ASN A 127 1.01 7.04 12.96
C ASN A 127 1.35 5.86 13.87
N GLY A 128 0.60 5.72 14.97
CA GLY A 128 0.57 4.48 15.75
C GLY A 128 -0.01 3.35 14.91
N ALA A 129 0.54 2.14 15.05
CA ALA A 129 0.15 1.03 14.20
C ALA A 129 0.27 -0.34 14.86
N PHE A 130 -0.69 -1.22 14.55
CA PHE A 130 -0.68 -2.63 14.89
C PHE A 130 0.41 -3.38 14.11
N GLY A 131 1.20 -4.21 14.79
CA GLY A 131 2.38 -4.85 14.21
C GLY A 131 3.63 -3.98 14.15
N TYR A 132 3.65 -2.84 14.85
CA TYR A 132 4.79 -1.92 14.92
C TYR A 132 5.09 -1.51 16.37
N ASN A 133 4.68 -0.30 16.77
CA ASN A 133 4.76 0.17 18.16
C ASN A 133 3.64 -0.41 19.03
N PHE A 134 2.59 -0.97 18.44
CA PHE A 134 1.69 -1.91 19.11
C PHE A 134 1.94 -3.31 18.57
N GLU A 135 2.09 -4.30 19.44
CA GLU A 135 2.39 -5.67 19.02
C GLU A 135 1.31 -6.23 18.08
N GLY A 136 1.76 -6.91 17.03
CA GLY A 136 0.95 -7.45 15.95
C GLY A 136 0.54 -8.89 16.14
N ALA A 137 0.31 -9.56 15.01
CA ALA A 137 -0.33 -10.86 14.93
C ALA A 137 0.58 -12.03 14.54
N LEU A 138 1.90 -11.85 14.46
CA LEU A 138 2.83 -12.99 14.42
C LEU A 138 3.04 -13.59 15.82
N GLN A 139 1.93 -13.81 16.52
CA GLN A 139 1.76 -14.47 17.81
C GLN A 139 0.36 -15.10 17.86
N GLU A 140 0.09 -15.98 18.81
CA GLU A 140 -1.20 -16.70 18.87
C GLU A 140 -2.34 -15.85 19.45
N TYR A 141 -2.01 -14.96 20.39
CA TYR A 141 -2.92 -14.11 21.14
C TYR A 141 -2.30 -12.71 21.33
N THR A 142 -3.08 -11.66 21.10
CA THR A 142 -2.65 -10.28 21.32
C THR A 142 -3.75 -9.47 21.99
N VAL A 143 -3.36 -8.62 22.93
CA VAL A 143 -4.26 -7.68 23.59
C VAL A 143 -4.35 -6.42 22.75
N VAL A 144 -5.56 -5.89 22.57
CA VAL A 144 -5.78 -4.59 21.91
C VAL A 144 -6.71 -3.73 22.77
N ASP A 145 -6.44 -2.43 22.84
CA ASP A 145 -7.24 -1.47 23.58
C ASP A 145 -8.27 -0.80 22.66
N GLU A 146 -9.55 -0.81 23.05
CA GLU A 146 -10.64 -0.21 22.27
C GLU A 146 -10.39 1.27 21.98
N ARG A 147 -9.74 1.99 22.90
CA ARG A 147 -9.43 3.43 22.76
C ARG A 147 -8.42 3.73 21.65
N CYS A 148 -7.70 2.71 21.14
CA CYS A 148 -6.78 2.84 20.01
C CYS A 148 -7.41 2.44 18.68
N VAL A 149 -8.42 1.57 18.70
CA VAL A 149 -9.01 0.98 17.48
C VAL A 149 -10.39 1.52 17.16
N VAL A 150 -10.89 2.47 17.95
CA VAL A 150 -12.05 3.28 17.64
C VAL A 150 -11.63 4.74 17.74
N SER A 151 -11.68 5.47 16.62
CA SER A 151 -11.29 6.89 16.60
C SER A 151 -12.25 7.73 17.46
N PRO A 152 -11.86 8.95 17.87
CA PRO A 152 -12.76 9.89 18.53
C PRO A 152 -14.04 10.20 17.73
N GLU A 153 -13.97 10.08 16.40
CA GLU A 153 -15.08 10.25 15.47
C GLU A 153 -15.94 8.97 15.31
N GLY A 154 -15.54 7.87 15.94
CA GLY A 154 -16.25 6.58 15.92
C GLY A 154 -15.83 5.65 14.78
N GLU A 155 -14.73 5.92 14.08
CA GLU A 155 -14.25 5.00 13.05
C GLU A 155 -13.57 3.77 13.67
N GLU A 156 -14.13 2.59 13.39
CA GLU A 156 -13.58 1.30 13.81
C GLU A 156 -12.46 0.82 12.88
N PHE A 157 -11.26 0.60 13.43
CA PHE A 157 -10.10 0.01 12.76
C PHE A 157 -10.06 -1.52 12.86
N LEU A 158 -11.01 -2.12 13.59
CA LEU A 158 -11.28 -3.56 13.54
C LEU A 158 -12.59 -3.77 12.80
N ILE A 159 -12.51 -4.42 11.64
CA ILE A 159 -13.65 -4.57 10.72
C ILE A 159 -14.27 -5.94 10.93
N HIS A 160 -15.57 -6.00 11.20
CA HIS A 160 -16.30 -7.25 11.32
C HIS A 160 -16.29 -8.06 10.02
N VAL A 161 -15.98 -9.35 10.15
CA VAL A 161 -15.93 -10.30 9.04
C VAL A 161 -16.82 -11.49 9.37
N THR A 162 -17.54 -11.99 8.37
CA THR A 162 -18.34 -13.20 8.52
C THR A 162 -17.43 -14.45 8.65
N ASP A 163 -17.96 -15.56 9.15
CA ASP A 163 -17.23 -16.83 9.15
C ASP A 163 -17.13 -17.46 7.74
N GLY A 164 -17.74 -16.85 6.72
CA GLY A 164 -17.80 -17.37 5.35
C GLY A 164 -16.42 -17.55 4.71
N PRO A 165 -15.62 -16.47 4.52
CA PRO A 165 -14.30 -16.54 3.91
C PRO A 165 -13.24 -17.24 4.77
N SER A 166 -12.23 -17.87 4.15
CA SER A 166 -11.08 -18.44 4.86
C SER A 166 -10.24 -17.35 5.55
N ALA A 167 -9.48 -17.71 6.57
CA ALA A 167 -8.56 -16.81 7.26
C ALA A 167 -7.51 -16.24 6.29
N ALA A 168 -6.98 -17.06 5.37
CA ALA A 168 -6.08 -16.59 4.33
C ALA A 168 -6.74 -15.53 3.42
N ALA A 169 -7.98 -15.74 2.98
CA ALA A 169 -8.67 -14.75 2.15
C ALA A 169 -8.86 -13.42 2.89
N VAL A 170 -9.19 -13.47 4.18
CA VAL A 170 -9.38 -12.26 5.01
C VAL A 170 -8.05 -11.57 5.30
N GLY A 171 -7.02 -12.31 5.72
CA GLY A 171 -5.69 -11.74 6.00
C GLY A 171 -5.06 -11.08 4.78
N LEU A 172 -5.41 -11.53 3.57
CA LEU A 172 -4.98 -10.91 2.33
C LEU A 172 -5.82 -9.70 1.89
N ILE A 173 -6.81 -9.23 2.68
CA ILE A 173 -7.58 -8.03 2.33
C ILE A 173 -6.72 -6.77 2.34
N GLU A 174 -5.81 -6.61 3.31
CA GLU A 174 -4.98 -5.40 3.44
C GLU A 174 -4.20 -5.06 2.16
N PRO A 175 -3.42 -5.98 1.56
CA PRO A 175 -2.68 -5.64 0.35
C PRO A 175 -3.62 -5.32 -0.81
N TRP A 176 -4.77 -5.99 -0.93
CA TRP A 176 -5.78 -5.66 -1.93
C TRP A 176 -6.42 -4.29 -1.69
N ALA A 177 -6.59 -3.88 -0.44
CA ALA A 177 -7.10 -2.56 -0.11
C ALA A 177 -6.09 -1.47 -0.48
N THR A 178 -4.78 -1.73 -0.36
CA THR A 178 -3.77 -0.81 -0.89
C THR A 178 -3.83 -0.70 -2.41
N VAL A 179 -4.13 -1.80 -3.10
CA VAL A 179 -4.40 -1.78 -4.55
C VAL A 179 -5.61 -0.89 -4.83
N GLU A 180 -6.78 -1.15 -4.23
CA GLU A 180 -7.99 -0.34 -4.46
C GLU A 180 -7.80 1.13 -4.11
N GLY A 181 -7.14 1.43 -2.98
CA GLY A 181 -6.84 2.79 -2.54
C GLY A 181 -6.00 3.57 -3.58
N SER A 182 -5.13 2.88 -4.33
CA SER A 182 -4.35 3.51 -5.40
C SER A 182 -5.16 3.99 -6.60
N TYR A 183 -6.36 3.42 -6.81
CA TYR A 183 -7.29 3.86 -7.86
C TYR A 183 -8.33 4.85 -7.30
N ALA A 184 -8.74 4.67 -6.05
CA ALA A 184 -9.80 5.45 -5.43
C ALA A 184 -9.36 6.81 -4.87
N TRP A 185 -8.04 7.03 -4.72
CA TRP A 185 -7.50 8.26 -4.13
C TRP A 185 -8.01 9.51 -4.85
N ALA A 186 -8.63 10.42 -4.09
CA ALA A 186 -9.13 11.68 -4.60
C ALA A 186 -7.99 12.65 -4.85
N GLU A 187 -7.91 13.17 -6.06
CA GLU A 187 -6.86 14.10 -6.49
C GLU A 187 -7.37 15.55 -6.46
N ARG A 188 -6.47 16.48 -6.12
CA ARG A 188 -6.76 17.91 -6.00
C ARG A 188 -6.37 18.63 -7.29
N ASN A 189 -7.36 19.23 -7.96
CA ASN A 189 -7.20 19.92 -9.23
C ASN A 189 -7.32 21.45 -9.11
N HIS A 190 -6.99 22.02 -7.95
CA HIS A 190 -7.01 23.45 -7.66
C HIS A 190 -5.98 23.76 -6.58
N VAL A 191 -5.60 25.03 -6.39
CA VAL A 191 -4.70 25.44 -5.29
C VAL A 191 -5.34 25.18 -3.91
N ALA A 192 -4.53 24.88 -2.91
CA ALA A 192 -4.98 24.55 -1.56
C ALA A 192 -5.59 25.79 -0.88
N ASP A 193 -6.86 25.68 -0.50
CA ASP A 193 -7.52 26.69 0.33
C ASP A 193 -6.82 26.80 1.69
N GLY A 194 -6.42 28.02 2.05
CA GLY A 194 -5.64 28.30 3.25
C GLY A 194 -4.19 27.83 3.20
N GLY A 195 -3.71 27.29 2.08
CA GLY A 195 -2.34 26.83 1.90
C GLY A 195 -1.34 27.96 1.59
N ARG A 196 -0.08 27.59 1.42
CA ARG A 196 1.01 28.47 0.95
C ARG A 196 1.30 28.20 -0.51
N LEU A 197 1.15 29.21 -1.36
CA LEU A 197 1.45 29.17 -2.79
C LEU A 197 2.78 29.87 -3.08
N LEU A 198 3.71 29.16 -3.73
CA LEU A 198 4.92 29.73 -4.32
C LEU A 198 4.68 30.04 -5.80
N VAL A 199 4.97 31.26 -6.22
CA VAL A 199 5.01 31.66 -7.63
C VAL A 199 6.45 31.96 -8.02
N VAL A 200 6.98 31.22 -8.98
CA VAL A 200 8.32 31.44 -9.53
C VAL A 200 8.20 32.01 -10.94
N GLY A 201 8.88 33.13 -11.21
CA GLY A 201 8.89 33.78 -12.53
C GLY A 201 7.76 34.79 -12.73
N GLU A 202 7.65 35.30 -13.96
CA GLU A 202 6.67 36.34 -14.33
C GLU A 202 5.43 35.71 -14.97
N GLY A 203 4.28 35.83 -14.29
CA GLY A 203 3.00 35.36 -14.80
C GLY A 203 1.84 35.71 -13.86
N SER A 204 0.60 35.57 -14.35
CA SER A 204 -0.61 35.87 -13.58
C SER A 204 -1.18 34.59 -12.94
N ILE A 205 -1.65 34.72 -11.70
CA ILE A 205 -2.37 33.68 -10.95
C ILE A 205 -3.77 34.15 -10.50
N GLU A 206 -4.25 35.30 -11.00
CA GLU A 206 -5.51 35.90 -10.56
C GLU A 206 -6.71 34.96 -10.76
N GLU A 207 -6.79 34.31 -11.93
CA GLU A 207 -7.87 33.37 -12.23
C GLU A 207 -7.74 32.07 -11.42
N LEU A 208 -6.52 31.55 -11.27
CA LEU A 208 -6.23 30.34 -10.48
C LEU A 208 -6.67 30.48 -9.02
N THR A 209 -6.58 31.69 -8.47
CA THR A 209 -6.87 31.98 -7.06
C THR A 209 -8.22 32.64 -6.81
N ALA A 210 -9.06 32.75 -7.85
CA ALA A 210 -10.36 33.42 -7.75
C ALA A 210 -11.32 32.66 -6.83
N ASP A 211 -11.43 31.34 -7.05
CA ASP A 211 -12.35 30.45 -6.34
C ASP A 211 -11.69 29.70 -5.17
N HIS A 212 -10.37 29.54 -5.19
CA HIS A 212 -9.58 28.87 -4.16
C HIS A 212 -8.48 29.79 -3.65
N LYS A 213 -8.41 30.00 -2.33
CA LYS A 213 -7.65 31.10 -1.74
C LYS A 213 -6.52 30.58 -0.84
N PRO A 214 -5.27 30.58 -1.33
CA PRO A 214 -4.11 30.42 -0.47
C PRO A 214 -4.12 31.47 0.65
N ALA A 215 -3.67 31.09 1.85
CA ALA A 215 -3.49 32.03 2.96
C ALA A 215 -2.26 32.92 2.75
N GLU A 216 -1.25 32.42 2.03
CA GLU A 216 0.00 33.11 1.76
C GLU A 216 0.41 32.87 0.30
N ILE A 217 0.86 33.93 -0.37
CA ILE A 217 1.45 33.88 -1.70
C ILE A 217 2.85 34.48 -1.62
N VAL A 218 3.85 33.69 -2.00
CA VAL A 218 5.25 34.10 -2.08
C VAL A 218 5.66 34.14 -3.55
N THR A 219 6.20 35.27 -4.01
CA THR A 219 6.64 35.44 -5.40
C THR A 219 8.13 35.69 -5.45
N VAL A 220 8.84 34.92 -6.28
CA VAL A 220 10.30 35.04 -6.50
C VAL A 220 10.62 34.86 -7.98
N ASP A 221 11.80 35.31 -8.41
CA ASP A 221 12.39 34.83 -9.66
C ASP A 221 13.13 33.49 -9.43
N VAL A 222 13.66 32.88 -10.49
CA VAL A 222 14.38 31.60 -10.39
C VAL A 222 15.58 31.70 -9.44
N ALA A 223 16.28 32.84 -9.42
CA ALA A 223 17.41 33.06 -8.52
C ALA A 223 16.99 33.16 -7.04
N GLY A 224 15.79 33.67 -6.77
CA GLY A 224 15.23 33.81 -5.43
C GLY A 224 14.82 32.50 -4.76
N ILE A 225 14.73 31.38 -5.49
CA ILE A 225 14.44 30.05 -4.92
C ILE A 225 15.46 29.68 -3.85
N ASP A 226 16.73 30.01 -4.05
CA ASP A 226 17.82 29.68 -3.11
C ASP A 226 17.60 30.34 -1.72
N GLY A 227 16.82 31.43 -1.65
CA GLY A 227 16.45 32.10 -0.40
C GLY A 227 15.31 31.41 0.39
N LEU A 228 14.69 30.37 -0.17
CA LEU A 228 13.55 29.66 0.41
C LEU A 228 13.92 28.30 1.03
N GLU A 229 15.22 28.00 1.15
CA GLU A 229 15.70 26.73 1.70
C GLU A 229 15.05 26.41 3.07
N GLY A 230 14.57 25.17 3.21
CA GLY A 230 13.91 24.68 4.43
C GLY A 230 12.44 25.09 4.57
N GLN A 231 11.90 25.88 3.65
CA GLN A 231 10.46 26.14 3.59
C GLN A 231 9.73 25.06 2.79
N ILE A 232 8.42 24.95 3.05
CA ILE A 232 7.51 24.06 2.32
C ILE A 232 6.29 24.85 1.81
N PHE A 233 5.78 24.44 0.66
CA PHE A 233 4.61 25.04 0.01
C PHE A 233 3.60 23.95 -0.38
N ASP A 234 2.32 24.30 -0.29
CA ASP A 234 1.19 23.43 -0.67
C ASP A 234 0.99 23.43 -2.19
N ASP A 235 1.38 24.52 -2.85
CA ASP A 235 1.36 24.65 -4.30
C ASP A 235 2.56 25.45 -4.80
N ILE A 236 3.04 25.08 -5.99
CA ILE A 236 4.09 25.81 -6.70
C ILE A 236 3.62 26.05 -8.13
N VAL A 237 3.57 27.31 -8.56
CA VAL A 237 3.39 27.68 -9.97
C VAL A 237 4.73 28.20 -10.49
N PHE A 238 5.29 27.50 -11.46
CA PHE A 238 6.58 27.85 -12.06
C PHE A 238 6.37 28.33 -13.49
N PHE A 239 6.59 29.62 -13.75
CA PHE A 239 6.56 30.20 -15.08
C PHE A 239 7.94 30.11 -15.74
N GLY A 240 8.01 29.44 -16.89
CA GLY A 240 9.22 29.25 -17.69
C GLY A 240 9.64 27.78 -17.83
N ALA A 241 10.72 27.55 -18.57
CA ALA A 241 11.22 26.21 -18.91
C ALA A 241 12.63 25.88 -18.37
N ASP A 242 13.12 26.64 -17.38
CA ASP A 242 14.44 26.41 -16.78
C ASP A 242 14.46 25.12 -15.94
N ALA A 243 15.12 24.08 -16.46
CA ALA A 243 15.15 22.75 -15.86
C ALA A 243 15.77 22.75 -14.45
N ASP A 244 16.84 23.52 -14.23
CA ASP A 244 17.51 23.61 -12.92
C ASP A 244 16.59 24.28 -11.89
N GLY A 245 15.90 25.35 -12.28
CA GLY A 245 14.91 26.04 -11.46
C GLY A 245 13.71 25.16 -11.11
N ILE A 246 13.21 24.37 -12.07
CA ILE A 246 12.11 23.41 -11.82
C ILE A 246 12.53 22.37 -10.78
N GLU A 247 13.71 21.78 -10.93
CA GLU A 247 14.25 20.80 -9.98
C GLU A 247 14.38 21.40 -8.58
N LYS A 248 14.96 22.60 -8.46
CA LYS A 248 15.10 23.31 -7.18
C LYS A 248 13.74 23.62 -6.54
N ALA A 249 12.79 24.14 -7.32
CA ALA A 249 11.46 24.47 -6.82
C ALA A 249 10.72 23.21 -6.35
N SER A 250 10.86 22.08 -7.05
CA SER A 250 10.20 20.81 -6.66
C SER A 250 10.59 20.32 -5.26
N LEU A 251 11.78 20.66 -4.76
CA LEU A 251 12.23 20.31 -3.41
C LEU A 251 11.45 21.03 -2.31
N LEU A 252 10.81 22.16 -2.63
CA LEU A 252 10.02 22.97 -1.71
C LEU A 252 8.56 22.51 -1.60
N LEU A 253 8.16 21.46 -2.34
CA LEU A 253 6.84 20.86 -2.18
C LEU A 253 6.72 20.26 -0.77
N GLY A 254 5.58 20.50 -0.11
CA GLY A 254 5.16 19.80 1.11
C GLY A 254 4.48 18.45 0.80
N THR A 255 3.90 17.85 1.84
CA THR A 255 3.05 16.66 1.70
C THR A 255 1.71 17.07 1.06
N ARG A 256 1.25 16.33 0.04
CA ARG A 256 0.04 16.56 -0.77
C ARG A 256 0.07 17.84 -1.61
N SER A 257 1.27 18.29 -1.94
CA SER A 257 1.47 19.50 -2.72
C SER A 257 1.45 19.26 -4.22
N VAL A 258 1.08 20.29 -4.98
CA VAL A 258 1.04 20.24 -6.45
C VAL A 258 2.02 21.27 -7.04
N MET A 259 2.81 20.86 -8.03
CA MET A 259 3.61 21.78 -8.84
C MET A 259 3.01 21.88 -10.25
N CYS A 260 2.67 23.10 -10.66
CA CYS A 260 2.21 23.43 -12.00
C CYS A 260 3.30 24.21 -12.76
N VAL A 261 3.82 23.63 -13.84
CA VAL A 261 4.80 24.31 -14.72
C VAL A 261 4.07 24.95 -15.91
N VAL A 262 4.23 26.26 -16.08
CA VAL A 262 3.62 27.07 -17.14
C VAL A 262 4.72 27.43 -18.13
N LEU A 263 4.76 26.73 -19.27
CA LEU A 263 5.87 26.85 -20.22
C LEU A 263 5.80 28.12 -21.07
N GLY A 264 4.61 28.68 -21.32
CA GLY A 264 4.47 29.89 -22.12
C GLY A 264 5.00 29.79 -23.56
N GLY A 265 4.97 28.59 -24.14
CA GLY A 265 5.55 28.28 -25.45
C GLY A 265 7.05 28.01 -25.45
N GLU A 266 7.73 28.06 -24.29
CA GLU A 266 9.11 27.62 -24.16
C GLU A 266 9.23 26.08 -24.10
N THR A 267 10.46 25.57 -24.16
CA THR A 267 10.75 24.13 -24.16
C THR A 267 11.77 23.80 -23.08
N ILE A 268 11.47 22.80 -22.25
CA ILE A 268 12.42 22.30 -21.25
C ILE A 268 13.54 21.59 -22.00
N SER A 269 14.78 22.06 -21.81
CA SER A 269 15.92 21.66 -22.64
C SER A 269 16.41 20.22 -22.41
N ARG A 270 16.01 19.59 -21.30
CA ARG A 270 16.46 18.26 -20.86
C ARG A 270 15.41 17.58 -19.99
N LYS A 271 15.58 16.28 -19.74
CA LYS A 271 14.86 15.58 -18.66
C LYS A 271 15.17 16.23 -17.31
N VAL A 272 14.19 16.23 -16.42
CA VAL A 272 14.27 16.81 -15.06
C VAL A 272 14.33 15.71 -14.02
N SER A 273 15.19 15.87 -13.02
CA SER A 273 15.39 14.98 -11.91
C SER A 273 14.39 15.30 -10.80
N LEU A 274 13.39 14.43 -10.63
CA LEU A 274 12.31 14.60 -9.65
C LEU A 274 12.33 13.46 -8.62
N ASP A 275 11.97 13.78 -7.39
CA ASP A 275 11.88 12.79 -6.31
C ASP A 275 10.62 11.93 -6.47
N ILE A 276 10.77 10.79 -7.15
CA ILE A 276 9.67 9.86 -7.40
C ILE A 276 9.21 9.18 -6.10
N GLY A 277 10.07 9.06 -5.09
CA GLY A 277 9.69 8.50 -3.81
C GLY A 277 8.68 9.39 -3.08
N ARG A 278 8.80 10.71 -3.22
CA ARG A 278 7.84 11.68 -2.67
C ARG A 278 6.51 11.69 -3.41
N VAL A 279 6.46 11.37 -4.70
CA VAL A 279 5.19 11.16 -5.42
C VAL A 279 4.36 10.06 -4.75
N HIS A 280 5.04 9.01 -4.25
CA HIS A 280 4.42 7.85 -3.61
C HIS A 280 4.08 8.06 -2.13
N TYR A 281 5.01 8.60 -1.33
CA TYR A 281 4.84 8.71 0.13
C TYR A 281 4.36 10.08 0.62
N ASP A 282 4.72 11.16 -0.09
CA ASP A 282 4.26 12.51 0.23
C ASP A 282 3.06 12.92 -0.63
N PHE A 283 2.66 12.12 -1.61
CA PHE A 283 1.53 12.40 -2.49
C PHE A 283 1.71 13.72 -3.26
N ILE A 284 2.94 14.08 -3.62
CA ILE A 284 3.17 15.24 -4.48
C ILE A 284 2.73 14.94 -5.92
N ARG A 285 2.28 15.98 -6.63
CA ARG A 285 1.83 15.88 -8.03
C ARG A 285 2.51 16.93 -8.90
N PHE A 286 2.64 16.60 -10.18
CA PHE A 286 3.16 17.49 -11.20
C PHE A 286 2.12 17.65 -12.30
N CYS A 287 1.85 18.90 -12.66
CA CYS A 287 1.01 19.28 -13.79
C CYS A 287 1.60 20.47 -14.52
N GLY A 288 0.91 20.99 -15.53
CA GLY A 288 1.41 22.13 -16.29
C GLY A 288 0.66 22.39 -17.59
N THR A 289 1.05 23.47 -18.26
CA THR A 289 0.52 23.86 -19.57
C THR A 289 1.65 24.31 -20.50
N THR A 290 1.45 24.08 -21.80
CA THR A 290 2.25 24.70 -22.86
C THR A 290 1.88 26.18 -23.07
N GLY A 291 0.71 26.61 -22.58
CA GLY A 291 0.20 27.98 -22.64
C GLY A 291 0.73 28.88 -21.52
N MET A 292 0.00 29.97 -21.28
CA MET A 292 0.35 31.00 -20.28
C MET A 292 -0.51 30.95 -19.01
N ASP A 293 -1.57 30.15 -19.01
CA ASP A 293 -2.56 30.11 -17.93
C ASP A 293 -2.38 28.86 -17.04
N PRO A 294 -1.97 28.99 -15.78
CA PRO A 294 -1.83 27.85 -14.88
C PRO A 294 -3.14 27.09 -14.64
N CYS A 295 -4.32 27.70 -14.82
CA CYS A 295 -5.60 26.99 -14.69
C CYS A 295 -5.70 25.82 -15.67
N GLU A 296 -5.14 25.97 -16.87
CA GLU A 296 -5.08 24.89 -17.86
C GLU A 296 -4.29 23.68 -17.35
N GLY A 297 -3.24 23.91 -16.54
CA GLY A 297 -2.41 22.86 -15.96
C GLY A 297 -3.12 22.07 -14.87
N TYR A 298 -3.87 22.76 -14.01
CA TYR A 298 -4.68 22.10 -12.99
C TYR A 298 -5.91 21.40 -13.58
N ALA A 299 -6.50 21.92 -14.65
CA ALA A 299 -7.77 21.46 -15.20
C ALA A 299 -7.76 20.01 -15.72
N TRP A 300 -6.60 19.46 -16.09
CA TRP A 300 -6.49 18.08 -16.57
C TRP A 300 -6.10 17.06 -15.50
N ILE A 301 -5.86 17.50 -14.26
CA ILE A 301 -5.71 16.57 -13.12
C ILE A 301 -7.02 15.77 -13.00
N PRO A 302 -6.99 14.43 -13.10
CA PRO A 302 -8.19 13.61 -13.00
C PRO A 302 -8.77 13.68 -11.58
N ALA A 303 -10.02 13.27 -11.39
CA ALA A 303 -10.62 13.24 -10.06
C ALA A 303 -9.98 12.17 -9.14
N ASN A 304 -9.45 11.09 -9.73
CA ASN A 304 -8.78 9.99 -9.06
C ASN A 304 -7.86 9.22 -10.04
N GLY A 305 -7.21 8.17 -9.55
CA GLY A 305 -6.36 7.29 -10.35
C GLY A 305 -7.09 6.09 -10.99
N ASP A 306 -8.42 6.10 -11.13
CA ASP A 306 -9.15 4.91 -11.59
C ASP A 306 -9.03 4.67 -13.11
N LEU A 307 -9.35 3.44 -13.53
CA LEU A 307 -9.48 3.05 -14.93
C LEU A 307 -10.66 3.76 -15.58
N ARG A 308 -10.51 4.13 -16.84
CA ARG A 308 -11.49 4.84 -17.64
C ARG A 308 -11.96 3.97 -18.81
N PRO A 309 -13.16 4.24 -19.37
CA PRO A 309 -13.64 3.52 -20.54
C PRO A 309 -12.63 3.55 -21.68
N ASN A 310 -12.42 2.38 -22.30
CA ASN A 310 -11.47 2.16 -23.40
C ASN A 310 -9.99 2.32 -23.04
N ASP A 311 -9.61 2.29 -21.75
CA ASP A 311 -8.21 2.34 -21.39
C ASP A 311 -7.41 1.15 -21.96
N LYS A 312 -6.25 1.45 -22.54
CA LYS A 312 -5.23 0.46 -22.89
C LYS A 312 -4.23 0.39 -21.74
N CYS A 313 -4.37 -0.63 -20.91
CA CYS A 313 -3.64 -0.78 -19.66
C CYS A 313 -2.34 -1.58 -19.84
N ALA A 314 -1.23 -1.11 -19.27
CA ALA A 314 0.00 -1.88 -19.09
C ALA A 314 0.38 -2.00 -17.61
N PHE A 315 0.70 -3.22 -17.17
CA PHE A 315 1.14 -3.52 -15.82
C PHE A 315 2.60 -4.01 -15.85
N ILE A 316 3.54 -3.14 -15.51
CA ILE A 316 4.97 -3.43 -15.50
C ILE A 316 5.32 -4.13 -14.19
N GLY A 317 5.76 -5.39 -14.26
CA GLY A 317 5.97 -6.24 -13.08
C GLY A 317 4.72 -6.98 -12.64
N ALA A 318 3.81 -7.26 -13.58
CA ALA A 318 2.51 -7.89 -13.36
C ALA A 318 2.59 -9.28 -12.71
N ALA A 319 3.71 -10.00 -12.86
CA ALA A 319 3.82 -11.35 -12.30
C ALA A 319 4.33 -11.38 -10.84
N GLY A 320 4.43 -10.22 -10.17
CA GLY A 320 4.63 -10.12 -8.72
C GLY A 320 3.32 -10.17 -7.94
N PRO A 321 3.32 -10.30 -6.61
CA PRO A 321 2.11 -10.35 -5.80
C PRO A 321 1.18 -9.15 -6.06
N MET A 322 1.71 -7.93 -5.95
CA MET A 322 0.93 -6.72 -6.26
C MET A 322 0.52 -6.67 -7.72
N GLY A 323 1.38 -7.10 -8.64
CA GLY A 323 1.07 -7.12 -10.06
C GLY A 323 -0.09 -8.04 -10.44
N VAL A 324 -0.16 -9.22 -9.82
CA VAL A 324 -1.27 -10.16 -10.01
C VAL A 324 -2.57 -9.53 -9.51
N MET A 325 -2.53 -8.86 -8.35
CA MET A 325 -3.70 -8.16 -7.79
C MET A 325 -4.15 -7.00 -8.70
N HIS A 326 -3.25 -6.13 -9.16
CA HIS A 326 -3.57 -5.03 -10.06
C HIS A 326 -4.14 -5.53 -11.40
N THR A 327 -3.54 -6.59 -11.97
CA THR A 327 -4.01 -7.18 -13.24
C THR A 327 -5.40 -7.81 -13.05
N MET A 328 -5.62 -8.56 -11.96
CA MET A 328 -6.92 -9.14 -11.64
C MET A 328 -7.98 -8.04 -11.37
N ARG A 329 -7.62 -6.99 -10.62
CA ARG A 329 -8.48 -5.84 -10.35
C ARG A 329 -8.90 -5.15 -11.64
N ALA A 330 -8.00 -5.02 -12.62
CA ALA A 330 -8.32 -4.47 -13.93
C ALA A 330 -9.36 -5.33 -14.67
N VAL A 331 -9.13 -6.63 -14.80
CA VAL A 331 -10.04 -7.52 -15.55
C VAL A 331 -11.38 -7.78 -14.83
N THR A 332 -11.48 -7.43 -13.55
CA THR A 332 -12.72 -7.50 -12.74
C THR A 332 -13.36 -6.13 -12.47
N SER A 333 -12.77 -5.05 -13.00
CA SER A 333 -13.21 -3.67 -12.71
C SER A 333 -14.64 -3.36 -13.20
N GLY A 334 -15.09 -4.04 -14.25
CA GLY A 334 -16.35 -3.73 -14.93
C GLY A 334 -16.28 -2.48 -15.82
N VAL A 335 -15.10 -1.87 -15.99
CA VAL A 335 -14.90 -0.71 -16.87
C VAL A 335 -14.96 -1.16 -18.34
N GLU A 336 -15.80 -0.51 -19.11
CA GLU A 336 -16.09 -0.91 -20.49
C GLU A 336 -14.90 -0.66 -21.44
N GLY A 337 -14.68 -1.61 -22.35
CA GLY A 337 -13.76 -1.45 -23.49
C GLY A 337 -12.27 -1.48 -23.16
N ILE A 338 -11.89 -1.74 -21.90
CA ILE A 338 -10.46 -1.79 -21.53
C ILE A 338 -9.73 -2.97 -22.17
N SER A 339 -8.42 -2.85 -22.31
CA SER A 339 -7.51 -3.95 -22.67
C SER A 339 -6.33 -3.98 -21.70
N VAL A 340 -5.82 -5.19 -21.40
CA VAL A 340 -4.81 -5.39 -20.36
C VAL A 340 -3.57 -6.07 -20.94
N VAL A 341 -2.41 -5.48 -20.68
CA VAL A 341 -1.10 -6.06 -20.95
C VAL A 341 -0.37 -6.28 -19.62
N GLY A 342 -0.14 -7.54 -19.25
CA GLY A 342 0.69 -7.90 -18.09
C GLY A 342 2.12 -8.19 -18.52
N THR A 343 3.11 -7.57 -17.89
CA THR A 343 4.52 -7.79 -18.24
C THR A 343 5.41 -8.21 -17.08
N ASP A 344 6.45 -8.98 -17.39
CA ASP A 344 7.52 -9.36 -16.49
C ASP A 344 8.76 -9.72 -17.33
N LEU A 345 9.86 -10.11 -16.70
CA LEU A 345 11.08 -10.57 -17.37
C LEU A 345 11.19 -12.10 -17.43
N SER A 346 10.38 -12.81 -16.63
CA SER A 346 10.42 -14.28 -16.51
C SER A 346 9.21 -14.93 -17.17
N ASP A 347 9.46 -15.82 -18.13
CA ASP A 347 8.41 -16.61 -18.79
C ASP A 347 7.64 -17.51 -17.80
N ASP A 348 8.34 -18.10 -16.82
CA ASP A 348 7.71 -18.95 -15.80
C ASP A 348 6.72 -18.15 -14.94
N ARG A 349 7.11 -16.94 -14.52
CA ARG A 349 6.23 -16.05 -13.75
C ARG A 349 5.04 -15.58 -14.61
N LEU A 350 5.27 -15.27 -15.89
CA LEU A 350 4.23 -14.90 -16.83
C LEU A 350 3.24 -16.03 -17.11
N ALA A 351 3.70 -17.28 -17.17
CA ALA A 351 2.84 -18.45 -17.26
C ALA A 351 1.93 -18.58 -16.02
N GLY A 352 2.48 -18.32 -14.83
CA GLY A 352 1.72 -18.21 -13.58
C GLY A 352 0.64 -17.13 -13.65
N LEU A 353 1.01 -15.90 -14.03
CA LEU A 353 0.06 -14.79 -14.21
C LEU A 353 -1.07 -15.14 -15.17
N LYS A 354 -0.73 -15.72 -16.33
CA LYS A 354 -1.72 -16.13 -17.34
C LYS A 354 -2.67 -17.20 -16.81
N LYS A 355 -2.15 -18.19 -16.07
CA LYS A 355 -2.97 -19.25 -15.45
C LYS A 355 -3.95 -18.66 -14.44
N THR A 356 -3.51 -17.69 -13.64
CA THR A 356 -4.33 -17.09 -12.58
C THR A 356 -5.35 -16.08 -13.10
N VAL A 357 -4.97 -15.18 -14.01
CA VAL A 357 -5.83 -14.06 -14.45
C VAL A 357 -6.59 -14.37 -15.75
N GLY A 358 -6.03 -15.21 -16.63
CA GLY A 358 -6.59 -15.51 -17.95
C GLY A 358 -8.05 -15.99 -17.92
N PRO A 359 -8.43 -16.96 -17.07
CA PRO A 359 -9.81 -17.44 -17.01
C PRO A 359 -10.82 -16.33 -16.67
N THR A 360 -10.46 -15.43 -15.75
CA THR A 360 -11.32 -14.29 -15.37
C THR A 360 -11.39 -13.25 -16.47
N ALA A 361 -10.28 -12.96 -17.14
CA ALA A 361 -10.25 -12.05 -18.28
C ALA A 361 -11.16 -12.54 -19.42
N GLU A 362 -11.08 -13.82 -19.76
CA GLU A 362 -11.96 -14.45 -20.77
C GLU A 362 -13.42 -14.41 -20.36
N LYS A 363 -13.74 -14.79 -19.11
CA LYS A 363 -15.10 -14.73 -18.56
C LYS A 363 -15.71 -13.33 -18.65
N ASN A 364 -14.90 -12.30 -18.40
CA ASN A 364 -15.35 -10.91 -18.40
C ASN A 364 -15.20 -10.21 -19.76
N GLY A 365 -14.70 -10.91 -20.79
CA GLY A 365 -14.51 -10.35 -22.13
C GLY A 365 -13.44 -9.26 -22.22
N VAL A 366 -12.46 -9.27 -21.30
CA VAL A 366 -11.35 -8.30 -21.29
C VAL A 366 -10.16 -8.88 -22.04
N PRO A 367 -9.69 -8.28 -23.15
CA PRO A 367 -8.47 -8.72 -23.83
C PRO A 367 -7.27 -8.67 -22.89
N LEU A 368 -6.56 -9.80 -22.80
CA LEU A 368 -5.36 -9.96 -21.97
C LEU A 368 -4.18 -10.45 -22.81
N ASP A 369 -3.15 -9.61 -22.90
CA ASP A 369 -1.85 -9.98 -23.45
C ASP A 369 -0.81 -10.12 -22.34
N ILE A 370 0.11 -11.06 -22.52
CA ILE A 370 1.18 -11.37 -21.58
C ILE A 370 2.51 -11.25 -22.32
N ILE A 371 3.35 -10.30 -21.90
CA ILE A 371 4.56 -9.92 -22.65
C ILE A 371 5.80 -10.05 -21.76
N ASN A 372 6.81 -10.76 -22.27
CA ASN A 372 8.15 -10.74 -21.71
C ASN A 372 8.92 -9.54 -22.24
N THR A 373 9.12 -8.52 -21.40
CA THR A 373 9.76 -7.26 -21.82
C THR A 373 11.27 -7.34 -21.96
N SER A 374 11.90 -8.46 -21.60
CA SER A 374 13.31 -8.71 -21.93
C SER A 374 13.51 -9.02 -23.42
N ALA A 375 12.48 -9.55 -24.09
CA ALA A 375 12.51 -9.93 -25.50
C ALA A 375 11.69 -8.98 -26.39
N THR A 376 10.57 -8.46 -25.88
CA THR A 376 9.63 -7.61 -26.62
C THR A 376 9.36 -6.33 -25.83
N PRO A 377 10.01 -5.20 -26.19
CA PRO A 377 9.73 -3.92 -25.55
C PRO A 377 8.27 -3.50 -25.71
N LEU A 378 7.75 -2.77 -24.73
CA LEU A 378 6.45 -2.12 -24.86
C LEU A 378 6.53 -0.95 -25.86
N GLU A 379 5.47 -0.77 -26.63
CA GLU A 379 5.35 0.32 -27.61
C GLU A 379 4.56 1.51 -27.03
N TYR A 380 4.69 2.67 -27.65
CA TYR A 380 3.84 3.83 -27.36
C TYR A 380 2.35 3.51 -27.55
N GLY A 381 1.50 4.07 -26.69
CA GLY A 381 0.05 4.10 -26.89
C GLY A 381 -0.80 3.62 -25.71
N TYR A 382 -0.21 3.45 -24.53
CA TYR A 382 -0.96 3.05 -23.33
C TYR A 382 -1.58 4.27 -22.65
N THR A 383 -2.88 4.24 -22.38
CA THR A 383 -3.61 5.32 -21.69
C THR A 383 -3.66 5.11 -20.18
N TYR A 384 -3.28 3.93 -19.70
CA TYR A 384 -3.13 3.63 -18.28
C TYR A 384 -1.91 2.72 -18.07
N ILE A 385 -1.01 3.10 -17.17
CA ILE A 385 0.17 2.29 -16.84
C ILE A 385 0.28 2.17 -15.33
N THR A 386 0.53 0.98 -14.83
CA THR A 386 0.98 0.77 -13.45
C THR A 386 2.40 0.20 -13.45
N CYS A 387 3.32 0.89 -12.78
CA CYS A 387 4.68 0.40 -12.56
C CYS A 387 4.80 -0.17 -11.15
N LEU A 388 5.04 -1.49 -11.06
CA LEU A 388 5.09 -2.25 -9.80
C LEU A 388 6.51 -2.60 -9.38
N VAL A 389 7.50 -2.09 -10.12
CA VAL A 389 8.91 -2.42 -9.95
C VAL A 389 9.60 -1.24 -9.26
N PRO A 390 10.29 -1.44 -8.11
CA PRO A 390 10.97 -0.40 -7.33
C PRO A 390 12.25 0.14 -8.01
N VAL A 391 12.16 0.55 -9.28
CA VAL A 391 13.27 1.06 -10.07
C VAL A 391 12.86 2.41 -10.66
N PRO A 392 13.42 3.53 -10.16
CA PRO A 392 13.07 4.88 -10.62
C PRO A 392 13.12 5.04 -12.14
N ALA A 393 14.18 4.52 -12.77
CA ALA A 393 14.35 4.57 -14.21
C ALA A 393 13.21 3.91 -15.00
N LEU A 394 12.60 2.84 -14.48
CA LEU A 394 11.46 2.20 -15.15
C LEU A 394 10.20 3.07 -15.06
N VAL A 395 9.99 3.76 -13.95
CA VAL A 395 8.88 4.72 -13.82
C VAL A 395 9.09 5.89 -14.78
N SER A 396 10.30 6.44 -14.84
CA SER A 396 10.62 7.54 -15.76
C SER A 396 10.51 7.13 -17.23
N GLN A 397 10.93 5.91 -17.60
CA GLN A 397 10.78 5.38 -18.96
C GLN A 397 9.33 5.08 -19.33
N ALA A 398 8.45 4.79 -18.36
CA ALA A 398 7.04 4.55 -18.63
C ALA A 398 6.33 5.77 -19.23
N VAL A 399 6.84 6.99 -19.00
CA VAL A 399 6.36 8.22 -19.66
C VAL A 399 6.51 8.14 -21.18
N ASP A 400 7.56 7.50 -21.68
CA ASP A 400 7.85 7.44 -23.12
C ASP A 400 6.81 6.58 -23.88
N ILE A 401 6.15 5.63 -23.20
CA ILE A 401 5.12 4.76 -23.79
C ILE A 401 3.68 5.20 -23.49
N CYS A 402 3.50 6.25 -22.68
CA CYS A 402 2.20 6.84 -22.39
C CYS A 402 1.60 7.55 -23.61
N ALA A 403 0.33 7.29 -23.89
CA ALA A 403 -0.49 8.06 -24.81
C ALA A 403 -0.92 9.41 -24.19
N ASP A 404 -1.60 10.23 -24.99
CA ASP A 404 -2.19 11.50 -24.54
C ASP A 404 -3.27 11.25 -23.48
N GLY A 405 -3.25 12.06 -22.41
CA GLY A 405 -4.13 11.97 -21.27
C GLY A 405 -3.92 10.72 -20.41
N ALA A 406 -2.76 10.07 -20.51
CA ALA A 406 -2.50 8.82 -19.78
C ALA A 406 -2.40 9.03 -18.27
N ILE A 407 -2.73 7.98 -17.52
CA ILE A 407 -2.45 7.89 -16.09
C ILE A 407 -1.27 6.94 -15.88
N LEU A 408 -0.24 7.40 -15.17
CA LEU A 408 0.92 6.60 -14.75
C LEU A 408 0.89 6.41 -13.23
N ASN A 409 0.43 5.24 -12.79
CA ASN A 409 0.42 4.84 -11.39
C ASN A 409 1.76 4.19 -10.99
N ALA A 410 2.59 4.93 -10.26
CA ALA A 410 3.88 4.49 -9.72
C ALA A 410 3.70 3.73 -8.39
N PHE A 411 3.08 2.55 -8.46
CA PHE A 411 2.90 1.63 -7.33
C PHE A 411 4.16 0.79 -7.06
N ALA A 412 5.30 1.45 -6.86
CA ALA A 412 6.62 0.80 -6.89
C ALA A 412 7.32 0.76 -5.52
N GLY A 413 6.75 1.35 -4.45
CA GLY A 413 7.35 1.32 -3.10
C GLY A 413 8.72 2.01 -2.99
N ILE A 414 9.02 2.98 -3.85
CA ILE A 414 10.32 3.66 -3.95
C ILE A 414 10.51 4.64 -2.78
N PRO A 415 11.59 4.55 -1.98
CA PRO A 415 11.81 5.43 -0.82
C PRO A 415 11.85 6.92 -1.20
N ALA A 416 11.28 7.79 -0.36
CA ALA A 416 11.47 9.24 -0.46
C ALA A 416 12.97 9.60 -0.43
N GLY A 417 13.37 10.63 -1.20
CA GLY A 417 14.77 10.95 -1.46
C GLY A 417 15.37 10.19 -2.64
N THR A 418 14.56 9.43 -3.39
CA THR A 418 15.01 8.70 -4.58
C THR A 418 14.55 9.44 -5.84
N PHE A 419 15.50 9.82 -6.68
CA PHE A 419 15.24 10.62 -7.88
C PHE A 419 15.15 9.77 -9.15
N GLY A 420 14.37 10.25 -10.12
CA GLY A 420 14.32 9.74 -11.49
C GLY A 420 14.32 10.89 -12.50
N ASP A 421 14.85 10.63 -13.70
CA ASP A 421 14.95 11.62 -14.78
C ASP A 421 13.72 11.55 -15.70
N PHE A 422 12.79 12.48 -15.56
CA PHE A 422 11.51 12.51 -16.27
C PHE A 422 11.54 13.44 -17.49
N ASP A 423 10.89 13.01 -18.56
CA ASP A 423 10.51 13.89 -19.67
C ASP A 423 9.31 14.76 -19.26
N LEU A 424 9.56 15.80 -18.47
CA LEU A 424 8.50 16.70 -17.99
C LEU A 424 7.86 17.51 -19.14
N GLN A 425 8.62 17.80 -20.20
CA GLN A 425 8.06 18.41 -21.42
C GLN A 425 6.97 17.50 -21.99
N GLY A 426 7.28 16.23 -22.23
CA GLY A 426 6.33 15.25 -22.75
C GLY A 426 5.18 14.96 -21.79
N ILE A 427 5.39 15.02 -20.47
CA ILE A 427 4.31 14.93 -19.46
C ILE A 427 3.31 16.07 -19.64
N ILE A 428 3.77 17.31 -19.80
CA ILE A 428 2.92 18.50 -19.93
C ILE A 428 2.19 18.48 -21.27
N GLU A 429 2.90 18.25 -22.37
CA GLU A 429 2.31 18.25 -23.73
C GLU A 429 1.24 17.17 -23.88
N ARG A 430 1.50 15.98 -23.36
CA ARG A 430 0.59 14.83 -23.43
C ARG A 430 -0.37 14.76 -22.25
N LYS A 431 -0.28 15.65 -21.26
CA LYS A 431 -1.14 15.65 -20.05
C LYS A 431 -1.11 14.30 -19.32
N ILE A 432 0.10 13.78 -19.10
CA ILE A 432 0.30 12.50 -18.40
C ILE A 432 0.19 12.76 -16.91
N PHE A 433 -0.81 12.18 -16.27
CA PHE A 433 -0.97 12.31 -14.83
C PHE A 433 -0.25 11.18 -14.09
N MET A 434 0.85 11.52 -13.41
CA MET A 434 1.59 10.57 -12.59
C MET A 434 1.14 10.65 -11.13
N LEU A 435 0.81 9.50 -10.56
CA LEU A 435 0.47 9.36 -9.15
C LEU A 435 1.25 8.23 -8.49
N GLY A 436 1.26 8.26 -7.17
CA GLY A 436 1.67 7.16 -6.31
C GLY A 436 0.94 7.27 -4.98
N THR A 437 0.66 6.12 -4.38
CA THR A 437 -0.10 6.01 -3.13
C THR A 437 0.51 4.93 -2.25
N SER A 438 0.48 5.15 -0.94
CA SER A 438 0.90 4.16 0.05
C SER A 438 -0.20 3.91 1.08
N GLY A 439 -0.41 2.66 1.44
CA GLY A 439 -1.41 2.24 2.43
C GLY A 439 -2.84 2.24 1.88
N SER A 440 -3.80 2.11 2.78
CA SER A 440 -5.23 2.05 2.51
C SER A 440 -6.01 2.81 3.60
N ASP A 441 -7.29 3.05 3.37
CA ASP A 441 -8.26 3.46 4.38
C ASP A 441 -9.17 2.30 4.80
N VAL A 442 -9.86 2.46 5.95
CA VAL A 442 -10.87 1.49 6.42
C VAL A 442 -11.96 1.28 5.35
N SER A 443 -12.28 2.33 4.58
CA SER A 443 -13.25 2.25 3.48
C SER A 443 -12.78 1.37 2.31
N ASP A 444 -11.48 1.32 2.02
CA ASP A 444 -10.89 0.43 1.01
C ASP A 444 -10.95 -1.02 1.49
N MET A 445 -10.60 -1.27 2.74
CA MET A 445 -10.69 -2.58 3.39
C MET A 445 -12.12 -3.14 3.33
N ARG A 446 -13.11 -2.31 3.69
CA ARG A 446 -14.53 -2.65 3.59
C ARG A 446 -14.96 -2.89 2.15
N THR A 447 -14.39 -2.17 1.17
CA THR A 447 -14.69 -2.36 -0.25
C THR A 447 -14.21 -3.73 -0.73
N VAL A 448 -12.97 -4.10 -0.42
CA VAL A 448 -12.42 -5.42 -0.76
C VAL A 448 -13.21 -6.53 -0.08
N LEU A 449 -13.51 -6.40 1.22
CA LEU A 449 -14.33 -7.38 1.95
C LEU A 449 -15.68 -7.62 1.26
N ARG A 450 -16.41 -6.56 0.89
CA ARG A 450 -17.67 -6.69 0.14
C ARG A 450 -17.49 -7.40 -1.20
N LYS A 451 -16.40 -7.13 -1.92
CA LYS A 451 -16.11 -7.80 -3.21
C LYS A 451 -15.84 -9.29 -3.02
N ILE A 452 -15.18 -9.70 -1.94
CA ILE A 452 -15.01 -11.12 -1.57
C ILE A 452 -16.36 -11.75 -1.27
N GLU A 453 -17.17 -11.14 -0.40
CA GLU A 453 -18.48 -11.67 -0.01
C GLU A 453 -19.46 -11.76 -1.19
N ALA A 454 -19.33 -10.86 -2.17
CA ALA A 454 -20.08 -10.88 -3.42
C ALA A 454 -19.51 -11.86 -4.48
N GLY A 455 -18.37 -12.50 -4.23
CA GLY A 455 -17.71 -13.40 -5.18
C GLY A 455 -17.16 -12.70 -6.42
N ILE A 456 -16.88 -11.39 -6.34
CA ILE A 456 -16.33 -10.58 -7.43
C ILE A 456 -14.82 -10.80 -7.54
N ILE A 457 -14.14 -10.88 -6.38
CA ILE A 457 -12.71 -11.15 -6.29
C ILE A 457 -12.47 -12.28 -5.30
N ASP A 458 -11.37 -12.99 -5.50
CA ASP A 458 -10.79 -13.90 -4.53
C ASP A 458 -9.38 -13.38 -4.21
N THR A 459 -9.15 -12.99 -2.96
CA THR A 459 -7.86 -12.45 -2.52
C THR A 459 -6.77 -13.52 -2.44
N SER A 460 -7.19 -14.79 -2.30
CA SER A 460 -6.31 -15.95 -2.16
C SER A 460 -5.56 -16.30 -3.45
N ILE A 461 -5.92 -15.71 -4.60
CA ILE A 461 -5.19 -15.89 -5.86
C ILE A 461 -3.72 -15.47 -5.79
N SER A 462 -3.40 -14.62 -4.82
CA SER A 462 -2.05 -14.14 -4.56
C SER A 462 -1.29 -15.03 -3.57
N LEU A 463 -1.93 -16.03 -2.97
CA LEU A 463 -1.32 -16.92 -2.00
C LEU A 463 -0.33 -17.86 -2.69
N TYR A 464 0.92 -17.80 -2.26
CA TYR A 464 2.01 -18.62 -2.76
C TYR A 464 2.38 -19.76 -1.81
N ALA A 465 2.39 -19.49 -0.50
CA ALA A 465 2.79 -20.46 0.50
C ALA A 465 2.07 -20.25 1.83
N VAL A 466 2.02 -21.31 2.62
CA VAL A 466 1.59 -21.29 4.01
C VAL A 466 2.75 -21.68 4.91
N THR A 467 2.76 -21.17 6.14
CA THR A 467 3.77 -21.52 7.14
C THR A 467 3.19 -21.47 8.54
N GLY A 468 3.87 -22.16 9.44
CA GLY A 468 3.76 -22.00 10.88
C GLY A 468 4.82 -21.06 11.44
N MET A 469 4.98 -21.08 12.77
CA MET A 469 5.99 -20.28 13.47
C MET A 469 7.42 -20.73 13.15
N ALA A 470 7.65 -22.04 13.04
CA ALA A 470 8.96 -22.60 12.70
C ALA A 470 9.47 -22.15 11.32
N GLY A 471 8.59 -22.00 10.34
CA GLY A 471 8.96 -21.59 8.98
C GLY A 471 9.07 -20.07 8.76
N PHE A 472 8.82 -19.23 9.77
CA PHE A 472 8.84 -17.78 9.60
C PHE A 472 10.19 -17.26 9.06
N GLY A 473 11.31 -17.81 9.54
CA GLY A 473 12.64 -17.40 9.09
C GLY A 473 12.86 -17.63 7.59
N ASP A 474 12.43 -18.77 7.06
CA ASP A 474 12.49 -19.04 5.62
C ASP A 474 11.51 -18.14 4.85
N ALA A 475 10.33 -17.92 5.42
CA ALA A 475 9.28 -17.12 4.82
C ALA A 475 9.67 -15.64 4.65
N ILE A 476 10.19 -14.99 5.70
CA ILE A 476 10.63 -13.59 5.62
C ILE A 476 11.83 -13.43 4.69
N ASN A 477 12.75 -14.41 4.68
CA ASN A 477 13.88 -14.42 3.75
C ASN A 477 13.44 -14.61 2.30
N ALA A 478 12.37 -15.37 2.03
CA ALA A 478 11.81 -15.51 0.68
C ALA A 478 11.20 -14.19 0.17
N VAL A 479 10.69 -13.34 1.06
CA VAL A 479 10.24 -11.98 0.73
C VAL A 479 11.42 -11.06 0.47
N ILE A 480 12.41 -11.04 1.38
CA ILE A 480 13.64 -10.22 1.26
C ILE A 480 14.37 -10.52 -0.06
N ASN A 481 14.54 -11.80 -0.38
CA ASN A 481 15.28 -12.26 -1.56
C ASN A 481 14.42 -12.32 -2.84
N ARG A 482 13.14 -11.93 -2.76
CA ARG A 482 12.20 -11.92 -3.89
C ARG A 482 12.07 -13.29 -4.59
N THR A 483 12.14 -14.36 -3.81
CA THR A 483 11.98 -15.75 -4.29
C THR A 483 10.57 -16.29 -4.08
N SER A 484 9.74 -15.60 -3.31
CA SER A 484 8.31 -15.90 -3.21
C SER A 484 7.57 -15.47 -4.49
N GLY A 485 6.76 -16.37 -5.05
CA GLY A 485 5.92 -16.09 -6.23
C GLY A 485 4.65 -15.30 -5.92
N GLY A 486 4.42 -14.96 -4.65
CA GLY A 486 3.20 -14.34 -4.15
C GLY A 486 3.27 -14.12 -2.63
N LYS A 487 2.11 -13.94 -2.00
CA LYS A 487 1.95 -13.72 -0.56
C LYS A 487 2.14 -15.02 0.24
N ILE A 488 2.60 -14.89 1.48
CA ILE A 488 2.80 -16.02 2.39
C ILE A 488 1.91 -15.80 3.61
N MET A 489 1.14 -16.81 4.00
CA MET A 489 0.29 -16.77 5.20
C MET A 489 0.93 -17.56 6.33
N VAL A 490 1.00 -16.95 7.51
CA VAL A 490 1.39 -17.59 8.77
C VAL A 490 0.13 -18.00 9.51
N PHE A 491 0.09 -19.24 9.98
CA PHE A 491 -0.91 -19.74 10.93
C PHE A 491 -0.24 -19.92 12.29
N PRO A 492 -0.36 -18.94 13.22
CA PRO A 492 0.36 -18.94 14.50
C PRO A 492 0.23 -20.22 15.32
N THR A 493 -0.93 -20.89 15.25
CA THR A 493 -1.20 -22.12 16.00
C THR A 493 -0.52 -23.37 15.43
N LEU A 494 0.03 -23.31 14.22
CA LEU A 494 0.78 -24.41 13.62
C LEU A 494 2.25 -24.20 13.95
N HIS A 495 2.71 -24.63 15.12
CA HIS A 495 4.04 -24.26 15.63
C HIS A 495 5.16 -24.79 14.75
N ASP A 496 5.04 -26.03 14.26
CA ASP A 496 6.11 -26.76 13.57
C ASP A 496 6.01 -26.74 12.04
N LEU A 497 4.94 -26.16 11.47
CA LEU A 497 4.79 -26.07 10.02
C LEU A 497 5.89 -25.18 9.42
N GLY A 498 6.73 -25.79 8.58
CA GLY A 498 7.73 -25.06 7.78
C GLY A 498 7.10 -24.33 6.60
N LEU A 499 7.88 -23.45 5.95
CA LEU A 499 7.45 -22.78 4.72
C LEU A 499 7.07 -23.83 3.67
N THR A 500 5.81 -23.81 3.25
CA THR A 500 5.24 -24.80 2.34
C THR A 500 4.53 -24.09 1.19
N PRO A 501 5.19 -23.96 0.02
CA PRO A 501 4.55 -23.50 -1.20
C PRO A 501 3.33 -24.36 -1.56
N LEU A 502 2.29 -23.74 -2.11
CA LEU A 502 1.06 -24.47 -2.47
C LEU A 502 1.34 -25.62 -3.47
N THR A 503 2.35 -25.46 -4.32
CA THR A 503 2.80 -26.49 -5.27
C THR A 503 3.42 -27.72 -4.61
N GLU A 504 3.91 -27.60 -3.37
CA GLU A 504 4.50 -28.71 -2.60
C GLU A 504 3.50 -29.41 -1.68
N LEU A 505 2.26 -28.89 -1.57
CA LEU A 505 1.24 -29.49 -0.71
C LEU A 505 0.91 -30.92 -1.12
N GLY A 506 0.99 -31.25 -2.42
CA GLY A 506 0.74 -32.63 -2.89
C GLY A 506 1.68 -33.67 -2.28
N ASP A 507 2.92 -33.27 -1.98
CA ASP A 507 3.95 -34.16 -1.43
C ASP A 507 3.90 -34.20 0.10
N LYS A 508 3.63 -33.07 0.74
CA LYS A 508 3.68 -32.92 2.21
C LYS A 508 2.33 -33.15 2.90
N TYR A 509 1.24 -32.70 2.28
CA TYR A 509 -0.13 -32.69 2.80
C TYR A 509 -1.14 -33.01 1.68
N PRO A 510 -1.13 -34.22 1.12
CA PRO A 510 -1.94 -34.58 -0.05
C PRO A 510 -3.44 -34.35 0.16
N GLU A 511 -3.94 -34.52 1.38
CA GLU A 511 -5.32 -34.23 1.78
C GLU A 511 -5.68 -32.74 1.71
N VAL A 512 -4.73 -31.84 1.96
CA VAL A 512 -4.89 -30.39 1.79
C VAL A 512 -4.88 -30.05 0.31
N ALA A 513 -3.91 -30.59 -0.44
CA ALA A 513 -3.80 -30.36 -1.89
C ALA A 513 -5.07 -30.78 -2.65
N ALA A 514 -5.72 -31.86 -2.22
CA ALA A 514 -6.97 -32.35 -2.80
C ALA A 514 -8.17 -31.40 -2.62
N LYS A 515 -8.05 -30.38 -1.76
CA LYS A 515 -9.07 -29.36 -1.52
C LYS A 515 -8.82 -28.05 -2.27
N LEU A 516 -7.67 -27.90 -2.93
CA LEU A 516 -7.40 -26.76 -3.79
C LEU A 516 -8.29 -26.83 -5.05
N VAL A 517 -8.66 -25.67 -5.58
CA VAL A 517 -9.39 -25.54 -6.85
C VAL A 517 -8.46 -24.87 -7.85
N ASP A 518 -8.12 -25.57 -8.93
CA ASP A 518 -7.16 -25.12 -9.95
C ASP A 518 -5.75 -24.76 -9.41
N GLY A 519 -5.42 -25.27 -8.22
CA GLY A 519 -4.20 -24.97 -7.48
C GLY A 519 -4.29 -23.73 -6.59
N LEU A 520 -5.48 -23.12 -6.48
CA LEU A 520 -5.77 -21.99 -5.59
C LEU A 520 -6.30 -22.47 -4.25
N TRP A 521 -6.04 -21.66 -3.23
CA TRP A 521 -6.43 -21.91 -1.85
C TRP A 521 -7.94 -21.87 -1.67
N THR A 522 -8.46 -22.70 -0.78
CA THR A 522 -9.88 -22.75 -0.44
C THR A 522 -10.05 -22.78 1.07
N LYS A 523 -11.27 -22.49 1.53
CA LYS A 523 -11.60 -22.63 2.94
C LYS A 523 -11.49 -24.08 3.39
N GLU A 524 -11.90 -25.03 2.57
CA GLU A 524 -11.80 -26.46 2.85
C GLU A 524 -10.33 -26.91 2.95
N ALA A 525 -9.43 -26.36 2.13
CA ALA A 525 -8.00 -26.63 2.25
C ALA A 525 -7.42 -26.11 3.57
N GLU A 526 -7.85 -24.93 3.99
CA GLU A 526 -7.45 -24.34 5.27
C GLU A 526 -7.94 -25.14 6.47
N GLU A 527 -9.22 -25.52 6.48
CA GLU A 527 -9.80 -26.35 7.53
C GLU A 527 -9.04 -27.68 7.68
N VAL A 528 -8.77 -28.36 6.56
CA VAL A 528 -7.98 -29.60 6.57
C VAL A 528 -6.55 -29.36 7.05
N LEU A 529 -5.88 -28.28 6.62
CA LEU A 529 -4.52 -27.95 7.09
C LEU A 529 -4.50 -27.78 8.61
N LEU A 530 -5.46 -27.04 9.16
CA LEU A 530 -5.59 -26.79 10.60
C LEU A 530 -5.95 -28.05 11.41
N GLU A 531 -6.36 -29.13 10.77
CA GLU A 531 -6.58 -30.44 11.41
C GLU A 531 -5.32 -31.31 11.38
N VAL A 532 -4.57 -31.32 10.27
CA VAL A 532 -3.48 -32.28 10.03
C VAL A 532 -2.09 -31.76 10.37
N ALA A 533 -1.89 -30.44 10.45
CA ALA A 533 -0.58 -29.82 10.69
C ALA A 533 -0.41 -29.22 12.11
N LYS A 534 -1.35 -29.47 13.02
CA LYS A 534 -1.29 -29.01 14.42
C LYS A 534 -0.31 -29.79 15.28
#